data_AF-A0A7S1CTX5-F1
#
_entry.id   AF-A0A7S1CTX5-F1
#
_cell.length_a   1.000
_cell.length_b   1.000
_cell.length_c   1.000
_cell.angle_alpha   90.00
_cell.angle_beta   90.00
_cell.angle_gamma   90.00
#
_symmetry.space_group_name_H-M   'P 1'
#
loop_
_entity.id
_entity.type
_entity.pdbx_description
1 polymer ?
#
loop_
_entity_poly.entity_id
_entity_poly.type
_entity_poly.pdbx_seq_one_letter_code
_entity_poly.pdbx_strand_id
1 'polypeptide(L)'
;RAEDLLRDGLHPVEIADGYSKAGELALEMLDDMVVGGTDVVDLKNVDDVVRRITGCMSSKLHGYEKILAPLVAEACVSVLPKNEKNFSVDNVRVVKIQGGSVHDSTVIKGLVLKRGVEGTVKHVENAKV
;
A
#
# COMPACT_ATOMS: atom_id res chain seq x y z
N ARG A 1 -25.35 -14.77 12.07
CA ARG A 1 -24.33 -15.04 13.11
C ARG A 1 -24.36 -16.54 13.39
N ALA A 2 -23.23 -17.18 13.69
CA ALA A 2 -23.22 -18.62 13.99
C ALA A 2 -24.00 -18.96 15.29
N GLU A 3 -24.10 -18.00 16.21
CA GLU A 3 -24.81 -18.13 17.48
C GLU A 3 -26.30 -18.49 17.31
N ASP A 4 -26.97 -17.92 16.31
CA ASP A 4 -28.39 -18.18 16.06
C ASP A 4 -28.62 -19.63 15.61
N LEU A 5 -27.74 -20.14 14.74
CA LEU A 5 -27.77 -21.52 14.24
C LEU A 5 -27.53 -22.57 15.34
N LEU A 6 -26.70 -22.23 16.33
CA LEU A 6 -26.51 -23.07 17.51
C LEU A 6 -27.76 -23.11 18.41
N ARG A 7 -28.47 -21.98 18.54
CA ARG A 7 -29.75 -21.91 19.28
C ARG A 7 -30.87 -22.68 18.58
N ASP A 8 -30.82 -22.74 17.25
CA ASP A 8 -31.72 -23.55 16.42
C ASP A 8 -31.41 -25.06 16.45
N GLY A 9 -30.35 -25.46 17.15
CA GLY A 9 -30.01 -26.85 17.42
C GLY A 9 -29.11 -27.52 16.38
N LEU A 10 -28.48 -26.76 15.47
CA LEU A 10 -27.52 -27.34 14.52
C LEU A 10 -26.23 -27.78 15.23
N HIS A 11 -25.65 -28.88 14.76
CA HIS A 11 -24.39 -29.36 15.31
C HIS A 11 -23.22 -28.44 14.87
N PRO A 12 -22.29 -28.07 15.77
CA PRO A 12 -21.20 -27.14 15.43
C PRO A 12 -20.35 -27.57 14.22
N VAL A 13 -20.19 -28.87 14.00
CA VAL A 13 -19.46 -29.43 12.85
C VAL A 13 -20.18 -29.12 11.54
N GLU A 14 -21.50 -29.20 11.50
CA GLU A 14 -22.29 -28.91 10.29
C GLU A 14 -22.23 -27.41 9.94
N ILE A 15 -22.21 -26.55 10.96
CA ILE A 15 -22.06 -25.09 10.79
C ILE A 15 -20.67 -24.77 10.23
N ALA A 16 -19.61 -25.42 10.75
CA ALA A 16 -18.25 -25.24 10.28
C ALA A 16 -18.10 -25.69 8.82
N ASP A 17 -18.60 -26.88 8.48
CA ASP A 17 -18.56 -27.40 7.11
C ASP A 17 -19.37 -26.52 6.15
N GLY A 18 -20.52 -26.02 6.59
CA GLY A 18 -21.33 -25.07 5.82
C GLY A 18 -20.60 -23.77 5.52
N TYR A 19 -19.89 -23.19 6.51
CA TYR A 19 -19.10 -21.98 6.29
C TYR A 19 -17.88 -22.20 5.40
N SER A 20 -17.23 -23.36 5.51
CA SER A 20 -16.12 -23.71 4.61
C SER A 20 -16.58 -23.76 3.15
N LYS A 21 -17.68 -24.46 2.86
CA LYS A 21 -18.26 -24.55 1.51
C LYS A 21 -18.74 -23.18 1.00
N ALA A 22 -19.36 -22.38 1.87
CA ALA A 22 -19.79 -21.04 1.51
C ALA A 22 -18.59 -20.12 1.22
N GLY A 23 -17.48 -20.29 1.93
CA GLY A 23 -16.23 -19.56 1.70
C GLY A 23 -15.62 -19.88 0.35
N GLU A 24 -15.56 -21.15 -0.03
CA GLU A 24 -15.09 -21.59 -1.35
C GLU A 24 -15.92 -20.97 -2.48
N LEU A 25 -17.25 -21.07 -2.40
CA LEU A 25 -18.14 -20.46 -3.39
C LEU A 25 -18.03 -18.93 -3.43
N ALA A 26 -17.84 -18.29 -2.27
CA ALA A 26 -17.64 -16.84 -2.22
C ALA A 26 -16.35 -16.41 -2.91
N LEU A 27 -15.27 -17.21 -2.83
CA LEU A 27 -14.03 -16.97 -3.57
C LEU A 27 -14.22 -17.12 -5.08
N GLU A 28 -14.95 -18.16 -5.52
CA GLU A 28 -15.29 -18.32 -6.93
C GLU A 28 -16.10 -17.13 -7.47
N MET A 29 -17.10 -16.67 -6.71
CA MET A 29 -17.91 -15.50 -7.10
C MET A 29 -17.12 -14.18 -7.07
N LEU A 30 -16.09 -14.07 -6.24
CA LEU A 30 -15.23 -12.87 -6.18
C LEU A 30 -14.48 -12.66 -7.49
N ASP A 31 -14.04 -13.73 -8.15
CA ASP A 31 -13.35 -13.66 -9.44
C ASP A 31 -14.28 -13.14 -10.56
N ASP A 32 -15.57 -13.47 -10.50
CA ASP A 32 -16.59 -12.99 -11.45
C ASP A 32 -16.97 -11.52 -11.23
N MET A 33 -16.80 -11.01 -10.01
CA MET A 33 -17.18 -9.64 -9.63
C MET A 33 -16.12 -8.58 -9.95
N VAL A 34 -15.01 -8.96 -10.60
CA VAL A 34 -13.97 -8.02 -10.98
C VAL A 34 -14.51 -7.03 -12.03
N VAL A 35 -14.42 -5.73 -11.72
CA VAL A 35 -14.84 -4.68 -12.66
C VAL A 35 -13.92 -4.71 -13.89
N GLY A 36 -14.49 -4.95 -15.07
CA GLY A 36 -13.75 -5.00 -16.33
C GLY A 36 -12.93 -3.73 -16.58
N GLY A 37 -11.68 -3.90 -17.02
CA GLY A 37 -10.72 -2.81 -17.23
C GLY A 37 -9.96 -2.40 -15.96
N THR A 38 -10.17 -3.10 -14.83
CA THR A 38 -9.37 -2.94 -13.61
C THR A 38 -8.35 -4.06 -13.37
N ASP A 39 -8.26 -4.98 -14.32
CA ASP A 39 -7.39 -6.17 -14.33
C ASP A 39 -5.93 -5.84 -14.69
N VAL A 40 -5.72 -4.88 -15.59
CA VAL A 40 -4.38 -4.44 -16.00
C VAL A 40 -4.09 -3.04 -15.45
N VAL A 41 -3.02 -2.93 -14.65
CA VAL A 41 -2.51 -1.65 -14.15
C VAL A 41 -1.09 -1.48 -14.66
N ASP A 42 -0.81 -0.36 -15.32
CA ASP A 42 0.57 0.01 -15.61
C ASP A 42 1.24 0.50 -14.32
N LEU A 43 2.08 -0.36 -13.74
CA LEU A 43 2.83 -0.06 -12.53
C LEU A 43 3.90 1.03 -12.73
N LYS A 44 4.17 1.46 -13.97
CA LYS A 44 5.07 2.58 -14.27
C LYS A 44 4.32 3.90 -14.38
N ASN A 45 3.01 3.86 -14.55
CA ASN A 45 2.18 5.06 -14.58
C ASN A 45 1.78 5.47 -13.16
N VAL A 46 2.28 6.61 -12.70
CA VAL A 46 1.98 7.15 -11.38
C VAL A 46 0.48 7.37 -11.18
N ASP A 47 -0.22 7.91 -12.18
CA ASP A 47 -1.65 8.25 -12.06
C ASP A 47 -2.54 7.01 -11.86
N ASP A 48 -2.19 5.90 -12.52
CA ASP A 48 -2.94 4.65 -12.39
C ASP A 48 -2.69 4.00 -11.03
N VAL A 49 -1.46 4.07 -10.51
CA VAL A 49 -1.12 3.64 -9.15
C VAL A 49 -1.85 4.48 -8.11
N VAL A 50 -1.91 5.82 -8.29
CA VAL A 50 -2.63 6.74 -7.39
C VAL A 50 -4.08 6.33 -7.24
N ARG A 51 -4.78 6.03 -8.35
CA ARG A 51 -6.19 5.60 -8.32
C ARG A 51 -6.39 4.36 -7.46
N ARG A 52 -5.44 3.41 -7.49
CA ARG A 52 -5.53 2.15 -6.73
C ARG A 52 -5.26 2.32 -5.24
N ILE A 53 -4.28 3.14 -4.87
CA ILE A 53 -3.90 3.31 -3.46
C ILE A 53 -4.83 4.27 -2.72
N THR A 54 -5.52 5.17 -3.43
CA THR A 54 -6.39 6.20 -2.83
C THR A 54 -7.44 5.59 -1.90
N GLY A 55 -8.08 4.48 -2.28
CA GLY A 55 -9.08 3.82 -1.44
C GLY A 55 -8.51 3.32 -0.11
N CYS A 56 -7.32 2.70 -0.14
CA CYS A 56 -6.64 2.24 1.08
C CYS A 56 -6.28 3.42 1.99
N MET A 57 -5.81 4.52 1.40
CA MET A 57 -5.40 5.71 2.15
C MET A 57 -6.58 6.47 2.73
N SER A 58 -7.68 6.61 2.00
CA SER A 58 -8.87 7.33 2.44
C SER A 58 -9.46 6.73 3.71
N SER A 59 -9.42 5.40 3.85
CA SER A 59 -9.92 4.71 5.04
C SER A 59 -9.10 4.92 6.32
N LYS A 60 -7.88 5.49 6.25
CA LYS A 60 -7.01 5.74 7.42
C LYS A 60 -6.62 7.20 7.60
N LEU A 61 -6.51 7.94 6.50
CA LEU A 61 -6.00 9.31 6.43
C LEU A 61 -6.97 10.19 5.64
N HIS A 62 -8.24 10.14 6.03
CA HIS A 62 -9.30 10.90 5.39
C HIS A 62 -8.94 12.38 5.30
N GLY A 63 -9.07 12.96 4.09
CA GLY A 63 -8.72 14.36 3.81
C GLY A 63 -7.29 14.58 3.32
N TYR A 64 -6.34 13.69 3.62
CA TYR A 64 -4.94 13.79 3.15
C TYR A 64 -4.63 12.87 1.97
N GLU A 65 -5.57 12.01 1.58
CA GLU A 65 -5.44 11.06 0.46
C GLU A 65 -4.93 11.70 -0.83
N LYS A 66 -5.42 12.89 -1.19
CA LYS A 66 -5.03 13.59 -2.43
C LYS A 66 -3.59 14.07 -2.44
N ILE A 67 -3.01 14.32 -1.27
CA ILE A 67 -1.64 14.81 -1.13
C ILE A 67 -0.69 13.62 -1.00
N LEU A 68 -1.06 12.64 -0.18
CA LEU A 68 -0.19 11.53 0.15
C LEU A 68 -0.20 10.44 -0.94
N ALA A 69 -1.30 10.21 -1.66
CA ALA A 69 -1.34 9.18 -2.70
C ALA A 69 -0.33 9.45 -3.83
N PRO A 70 -0.24 10.65 -4.43
CA PRO A 70 0.80 10.94 -5.42
C PRO A 70 2.22 10.70 -4.92
N LEU A 71 2.52 11.09 -3.67
CA LEU A 71 3.85 10.90 -3.08
C LEU A 71 4.20 9.42 -2.90
N VAL A 72 3.26 8.62 -2.41
CA VAL A 72 3.47 7.17 -2.24
C VAL A 72 3.59 6.48 -3.60
N ALA A 73 2.76 6.85 -4.56
CA ALA A 73 2.83 6.29 -5.91
C ALA A 73 4.18 6.62 -6.59
N GLU A 74 4.63 7.88 -6.54
CA GLU A 74 5.93 8.29 -7.08
C GLU A 74 7.08 7.50 -6.44
N ALA A 75 7.07 7.35 -5.11
CA ALA A 75 8.08 6.58 -4.39
C ALA A 75 8.12 5.12 -4.85
N CYS A 76 6.96 4.45 -4.93
CA CYS A 76 6.86 3.06 -5.37
C CYS A 76 7.30 2.86 -6.83
N VAL A 77 6.86 3.74 -7.74
CA VAL A 77 7.26 3.69 -9.15
C VAL A 77 8.77 3.86 -9.31
N SER A 78 9.38 4.75 -8.51
CA SER A 78 10.82 5.02 -8.59
C SER A 78 11.70 3.85 -8.18
N VAL A 79 11.22 2.96 -7.31
CA VAL A 79 11.96 1.78 -6.83
C VAL A 79 11.54 0.49 -7.52
N LEU A 80 10.68 0.56 -8.54
CA LEU A 80 10.16 -0.60 -9.24
C LEU A 80 11.30 -1.35 -9.96
N PRO A 81 11.60 -2.60 -9.58
CA PRO A 81 12.60 -3.41 -10.26
C PRO A 81 12.11 -3.87 -11.64
N LYS A 82 13.03 -4.26 -12.53
CA LYS A 82 12.69 -4.81 -13.86
C LYS A 82 11.77 -6.03 -13.78
N ASN A 83 11.86 -6.80 -12.69
CA ASN A 83 10.94 -7.88 -12.37
C ASN A 83 10.00 -7.42 -11.25
N GLU A 84 8.76 -7.09 -11.61
CA GLU A 84 7.73 -6.53 -10.73
C GLU A 84 7.48 -7.38 -9.47
N LYS A 85 7.67 -8.70 -9.55
CA LYS A 85 7.47 -9.63 -8.41
C LYS A 85 8.51 -9.47 -7.30
N ASN A 86 9.65 -8.84 -7.58
CA ASN A 86 10.73 -8.64 -6.62
C ASN A 86 10.66 -7.28 -5.91
N PHE A 87 9.52 -6.60 -5.97
CA PHE A 87 9.31 -5.34 -5.27
C PHE A 87 9.43 -5.55 -3.75
N SER A 88 10.36 -4.83 -3.11
CA SER A 88 10.52 -4.83 -1.66
C SER A 88 10.08 -3.49 -1.09
N VAL A 89 9.22 -3.55 -0.06
CA VAL A 89 8.76 -2.36 0.70
C VAL A 89 9.89 -1.66 1.45
N ASP A 90 10.99 -2.37 1.74
CA ASP A 90 12.14 -1.81 2.45
C ASP A 90 12.91 -0.77 1.63
N ASN A 91 12.72 -0.76 0.31
CA ASN A 91 13.30 0.23 -0.59
C ASN A 91 12.62 1.61 -0.45
N VAL A 92 11.44 1.69 0.18
CA VAL A 92 10.74 2.95 0.45
C VAL A 92 10.84 3.25 1.94
N ARG A 93 11.63 4.26 2.30
CA ARG A 93 11.79 4.70 3.68
C ARG A 93 11.12 6.04 3.92
N VAL A 94 10.41 6.14 5.05
CA VAL A 94 9.78 7.40 5.50
C VAL A 94 10.63 8.03 6.58
N VAL A 95 11.12 9.24 6.33
CA VAL A 95 11.86 10.04 7.33
C VAL A 95 10.98 11.19 7.79
N LYS A 96 10.62 11.20 9.08
CA LYS A 96 9.84 12.28 9.69
C LYS A 96 10.76 13.38 10.22
N ILE A 97 10.64 14.57 9.64
CA ILE A 97 11.30 15.79 10.09
C ILE A 97 10.29 16.61 10.89
N GLN A 98 10.67 17.05 12.09
CA GLN A 98 9.79 17.86 12.95
C GLN A 98 9.77 19.31 12.48
N GLY A 99 8.61 19.97 12.57
CA GLY A 99 8.46 21.40 12.26
C GLY A 99 7.77 21.72 10.92
N GLY A 100 7.44 20.71 10.10
CA GLY A 100 6.72 20.90 8.84
C GLY A 100 5.26 20.40 8.86
N SER A 101 4.50 20.74 7.83
CA SER A 101 3.16 20.24 7.54
C SER A 101 3.22 19.01 6.61
N VAL A 102 2.13 18.24 6.56
CA VAL A 102 1.97 17.14 5.59
C VAL A 102 2.10 17.65 4.15
N HIS A 103 1.69 18.91 3.90
CA HIS A 103 1.76 19.58 2.61
C HIS A 103 3.20 19.83 2.15
N ASP A 104 4.16 19.87 3.08
CA ASP A 104 5.58 20.09 2.79
C ASP A 104 6.32 18.77 2.49
N SER A 105 5.59 17.65 2.44
CA SER A 105 6.19 16.33 2.21
C SER A 105 6.60 16.17 0.74
N THR A 106 7.80 15.64 0.52
CA THR A 106 8.36 15.41 -0.83
C THR A 106 9.04 14.05 -0.92
N VAL A 107 9.07 13.48 -2.13
CA VAL A 107 9.83 12.27 -2.42
C VAL A 107 11.27 12.62 -2.78
N ILE A 108 12.23 11.99 -2.10
CA ILE A 108 13.65 12.13 -2.42
C ILE A 108 14.15 10.83 -3.04
N LYS A 109 14.72 10.93 -4.24
CA LYS A 109 15.29 9.78 -4.97
C LYS A 109 16.69 9.48 -4.45
N GLY A 110 16.75 8.73 -3.35
CA GLY A 110 18.00 8.35 -2.70
C GLY A 110 17.83 8.06 -1.22
N LEU A 111 18.94 8.00 -0.49
CA LEU A 111 18.94 7.78 0.96
C LEU A 111 18.93 9.11 1.72
N VAL A 112 17.96 9.27 2.62
CA VAL A 112 17.90 10.41 3.55
C VAL A 112 18.30 9.96 4.94
N LEU A 113 19.23 10.68 5.55
CA LEU A 113 19.65 10.47 6.94
C LEU A 113 19.11 11.61 7.80
N LYS A 114 18.51 11.27 8.95
CA LYS A 114 17.95 12.26 9.89
C LYS A 114 19.04 13.03 10.64
N ARG A 115 20.23 12.44 10.80
CA ARG A 115 21.36 13.07 11.49
C ARG A 115 22.06 14.07 10.58
N GLY A 116 22.50 15.18 11.15
CA GLY A 116 23.39 16.12 10.49
C GLY A 116 24.79 15.53 10.28
N VAL A 117 25.60 16.21 9.48
CA VAL A 117 27.02 15.89 9.34
C VAL A 117 27.78 16.38 10.58
N GLU A 118 28.67 15.53 11.10
CA GLU A 118 29.55 15.86 12.23
C GLU A 118 30.85 16.55 11.76
N GLY A 119 31.21 16.39 10.49
CA GLY A 119 32.39 17.00 9.89
C GLY A 119 32.16 18.41 9.33
N THR A 120 33.25 19.01 8.84
CA THR A 120 33.24 20.37 8.28
C THR A 120 32.62 20.44 6.88
N VAL A 121 32.70 19.34 6.11
CA VAL A 121 32.20 19.29 4.74
C VAL A 121 30.71 18.96 4.73
N LYS A 122 29.90 19.89 4.23
CA LYS A 122 28.42 19.77 4.20
C LYS A 122 27.83 19.42 2.83
N HIS A 123 28.59 19.64 1.75
CA HIS A 123 28.14 19.40 0.39
C HIS A 123 29.30 18.90 -0.47
N VAL A 124 29.08 17.83 -1.22
CA VAL A 124 30.03 17.24 -2.15
C VAL A 124 29.25 16.70 -3.35
N GLU A 125 29.72 17.00 -4.55
CA GLU A 125 29.22 16.41 -5.79
C GLU A 125 30.12 15.26 -6.24
N ASN A 126 29.54 14.19 -6.80
CA ASN A 126 30.26 12.97 -7.23
C ASN A 126 31.12 12.34 -6.11
N ALA A 127 30.59 12.35 -4.89
CA ALA A 127 31.25 11.73 -3.75
C ALA A 127 31.33 10.20 -3.92
N LYS A 128 32.45 9.62 -3.48
CA LYS A 128 32.54 8.18 -3.23
C LYS A 128 31.93 7.93 -1.85
N VAL A 129 30.76 7.29 -1.84
CA VAL A 129 30.02 6.91 -0.63
C VAL A 129 30.48 5.56 -0.15
#